data_AF-A0AAW3AGP5-F1
#
_entry.id   AF-A0AAW3AGP5-F1
#
_cell.length_a   1.000
_cell.length_b   1.000
_cell.length_c   1.000
_cell.angle_alpha   90.00
_cell.angle_beta   90.00
_cell.angle_gamma   90.00
#
_symmetry.space_group_name_H-M   'P 1'
#
loop_
_entity.id
_entity.type
_entity.pdbx_description
1 polymer ?
#
loop_
_entity_poly.entity_id
_entity_poly.type
_entity_poly.pdbx_seq_one_letter_code
_entity_poly.pdbx_strand_id
1 'polypeptide(L)'
;MLRGFSWHGDSFLDALLDELTVNPYSDLPAAVARVERAQTAESNVELMKQRRVEQQEEHAIRLRDEWASATRDQRAAPRDGLEGSTSLETLVLSSSTYLANLTRAADRESVISLPGASSALELPPLRAPTRLAAEALSPLTSALTGSHVGDDHVASALYSAYVHLLPYILAVAAPPSRCSTASFSPATSSTTVAVVACGGSESMLPWYAVHTSDSAVRDLLSPYMSSVVGQLEKELRFHFNVGCDTAAVHEPQHFFSFLMECFQRQQRIAAEQWVPSALQGSEVDAALRVLESLSQVVLSATAVVVFQESYGWRPSLGLSHHKDYVVVTVNAVLDFVASAEGRLCRDAVQLLVEYLLTEEVLQLYTQCGADMAVTALRDGTARLWRRSFLTEGGCHASFPLYTCGLHLVRSLEAFQRRLLNSLLLLEGPWAELVWRRSVEPALLAFLGIVEKEALPMVEDAAAASWESVLSLQWCVASVQVVAAAAEDWLGMLRESSAATVRRATSSSSLSKSEALDRLILFRDQLSRCSAEQAQLLTRQLCTHQPEDAVQAARVLHGAEELLKRMGKLPDGTSTRYIVQDVMRGILQKDFSPEHKADLLSYAKRCGLQRVAQLLDA
;
A
#
# COMPACT_ATOMS: atom_id res chain seq x y z
N MET A 1 49.05 30.53 33.20
CA MET A 1 48.14 31.57 32.69
C MET A 1 46.75 30.96 32.65
N LEU A 2 45.89 31.36 33.59
CA LEU A 2 44.51 30.88 33.73
C LEU A 2 43.64 31.62 32.70
N ARG A 3 42.99 30.90 31.79
CA ARG A 3 41.95 31.49 30.92
C ARG A 3 40.76 31.86 31.80
N GLY A 4 40.44 33.15 31.84
CA GLY A 4 39.27 33.68 32.54
C GLY A 4 37.98 33.29 31.81
N PHE A 5 37.09 32.63 32.53
CA PHE A 5 35.68 32.52 32.14
C PHE A 5 35.00 33.87 32.45
N SER A 6 34.27 34.43 31.48
CA SER A 6 33.40 35.59 31.73
C SER A 6 32.12 35.10 32.39
N TRP A 7 31.88 35.54 33.62
CA TRP A 7 30.67 35.23 34.39
C TRP A 7 29.53 36.11 33.89
N HIS A 8 28.37 35.54 33.55
CA HIS A 8 27.14 36.31 33.36
C HIS A 8 26.46 36.44 34.72
N GLY A 9 26.53 37.64 35.32
CA GLY A 9 26.03 37.91 36.68
C GLY A 9 24.52 37.71 36.86
N ASP A 10 23.77 37.65 35.76
CA ASP A 10 22.31 37.51 35.78
C ASP A 10 21.85 36.08 36.14
N SER A 11 22.59 35.04 35.75
CA SER A 11 22.18 33.64 36.01
C SER A 11 22.35 33.19 37.47
N PHE A 12 23.25 33.83 38.21
CA PHE A 12 23.48 33.53 39.63
C PHE A 12 22.35 34.07 40.51
N LEU A 13 21.88 35.29 40.21
CA LEU A 13 20.78 35.93 40.91
C LEU A 13 19.47 35.17 40.70
N ASP A 14 19.20 34.73 39.47
CA ASP A 14 18.03 33.92 39.14
C ASP A 14 18.06 32.55 39.85
N ALA A 15 19.21 31.85 39.83
CA ALA A 15 19.37 30.58 40.55
C ALA A 15 19.25 30.73 42.08
N LEU A 16 19.68 31.87 42.63
CA LEU A 16 19.51 32.20 44.05
C LEU A 16 18.04 32.46 44.40
N LEU A 17 17.31 33.15 43.52
CA LEU A 17 15.88 33.39 43.68
C LEU A 17 15.07 32.09 43.58
N ASP A 18 15.45 31.18 42.67
CA ASP A 18 14.83 29.86 42.53
C ASP A 18 15.09 28.96 43.75
N GLU A 19 16.31 28.90 44.28
CA GLU A 19 16.62 28.12 45.50
C GLU A 19 15.86 28.67 46.72
N LEU A 20 15.73 30.00 46.84
CA LEU A 20 15.01 30.66 47.93
C LEU A 20 13.49 30.53 47.81
N THR A 21 12.94 30.36 46.61
CA THR A 21 11.50 30.09 46.41
C THR A 21 11.15 28.64 46.70
N VAL A 22 12.03 27.68 46.36
CA VAL A 22 11.85 26.26 46.67
C VAL A 22 12.07 25.97 48.16
N ASN A 23 12.95 26.72 48.83
CA ASN A 23 13.27 26.49 50.24
C ASN A 23 13.29 27.79 51.07
N PRO A 24 12.11 28.37 51.38
CA PRO A 24 12.00 29.73 51.94
C PRO A 24 12.54 29.89 53.37
N TYR A 25 12.90 28.78 54.05
CA TYR A 25 13.46 28.78 55.40
C TYR A 25 14.99 28.64 55.42
N SER A 26 15.65 28.62 54.26
CA SER A 26 17.12 28.57 54.21
C SER A 26 17.74 29.93 54.46
N ASP A 27 18.69 30.00 55.41
CA ASP A 27 19.50 31.20 55.63
C ASP A 27 20.28 31.57 54.35
N LEU A 28 20.32 32.87 54.01
CA LEU A 28 20.93 33.39 52.79
C LEU A 28 22.36 32.85 52.55
N PRO A 29 23.26 32.74 53.55
CA PRO A 29 24.59 32.15 53.34
C PRO A 29 24.56 30.67 52.94
N ALA A 30 23.58 29.90 53.43
CA ALA A 30 23.41 28.49 53.10
C ALA A 30 22.77 28.27 51.72
N ALA A 31 21.94 29.21 51.26
CA ALA A 31 21.42 29.24 49.90
C ALA A 31 22.52 29.62 48.89
N VAL A 32 23.28 30.69 49.18
CA VAL A 32 24.47 31.10 48.39
C VAL A 32 25.45 29.94 48.25
N ALA A 33 25.84 29.30 49.36
CA ALA A 33 26.78 28.18 49.32
C ALA A 33 26.24 26.94 48.59
N ARG A 34 24.93 26.80 48.43
CA ARG A 34 24.30 25.72 47.65
C ARG A 34 24.29 26.03 46.16
N VAL A 35 23.91 27.26 45.79
CA VAL A 35 23.96 27.73 44.41
C VAL A 35 25.39 27.74 43.88
N GLU A 36 26.37 28.18 44.67
CA GLU A 36 27.80 28.11 44.31
C GLU A 36 28.28 26.66 44.12
N ARG A 37 27.81 25.73 44.97
CA ARG A 37 28.11 24.29 44.82
C ARG A 37 27.44 23.67 43.59
N ALA A 38 26.21 24.06 43.30
CA ALA A 38 25.48 23.61 42.11
C ALA A 38 26.16 24.13 40.84
N GLN A 39 26.51 25.42 40.78
CA GLN A 39 27.21 26.01 39.65
C GLN A 39 28.62 25.47 39.46
N THR A 40 29.37 25.21 40.53
CA THR A 40 30.69 24.54 40.41
C THR A 40 30.54 23.08 39.98
N ALA A 41 29.50 22.37 40.41
CA ALA A 41 29.19 21.04 39.90
C ALA A 41 28.82 21.07 38.41
N GLU A 42 27.98 22.00 37.99
CA GLU A 42 27.60 22.22 36.59
C GLU A 42 28.82 22.57 35.72
N SER A 43 29.66 23.50 36.17
CA SER A 43 30.92 23.85 35.50
C SER A 43 31.87 22.65 35.38
N ASN A 44 31.99 21.83 36.43
CA ASN A 44 32.81 20.61 36.38
C ASN A 44 32.22 19.55 35.42
N VAL A 45 30.89 19.42 35.36
CA VAL A 45 30.21 18.53 34.40
C VAL A 45 30.46 19.01 32.97
N GLU A 46 30.36 20.32 32.72
CA GLU A 46 30.62 20.92 31.41
C GLU A 46 32.07 20.70 30.97
N LEU A 47 33.02 20.88 31.89
CA LEU A 47 34.44 20.66 31.66
C LEU A 47 34.76 19.17 31.42
N MET A 48 34.06 18.26 32.11
CA MET A 48 34.18 16.81 31.86
C MET A 48 33.59 16.41 30.50
N LYS A 49 32.46 17.00 30.09
CA LYS A 49 31.88 16.80 28.75
C LYS A 49 32.84 17.30 27.67
N GLN A 50 33.38 18.51 27.83
CA GLN A 50 34.33 19.10 26.90
C GLN A 50 35.59 18.23 26.74
N ARG A 51 36.20 17.77 27.85
CA ARG A 51 37.33 16.84 27.77
C ARG A 51 36.98 15.53 27.07
N ARG A 52 35.75 15.05 27.22
CA ARG A 52 35.28 13.84 26.54
C ARG A 52 35.19 14.04 25.03
N VAL A 53 34.68 15.20 24.58
CA VAL A 53 34.64 15.57 23.16
C VAL A 53 36.06 15.63 22.60
N GLU A 54 36.96 16.34 23.27
CA GLU A 54 38.36 16.48 22.87
C GLU A 54 39.05 15.10 22.77
N GLN A 55 38.81 14.20 23.73
CA GLN A 55 39.33 12.82 23.68
C GLN A 55 38.80 12.02 22.49
N GLN A 56 37.52 12.20 22.14
CA GLN A 56 36.90 11.52 21.00
C GLN A 56 37.45 12.07 19.67
N GLU A 57 37.67 13.37 19.57
CA GLU A 57 38.29 14.04 18.40
C GLU A 57 39.76 13.61 18.23
N GLU A 58 40.55 13.61 19.29
CA GLU A 58 41.93 13.13 19.25
C GLU A 58 42.02 11.66 18.83
N HIS A 59 41.08 10.83 19.30
CA HIS A 59 41.01 9.43 18.88
C HIS A 59 40.63 9.30 17.39
N ALA A 60 39.67 10.10 16.89
CA ALA A 60 39.32 10.12 15.47
C ALA A 60 40.51 10.49 14.59
N ILE A 61 41.27 11.52 14.98
CA ILE A 61 42.46 11.97 14.26
C ILE A 61 43.53 10.87 14.23
N ARG A 62 43.79 10.21 15.37
CA ARG A 62 44.72 9.07 15.43
C ARG A 62 44.30 7.95 14.49
N LEU A 63 43.05 7.50 14.56
CA LEU A 63 42.53 6.45 13.68
C LEU A 63 42.62 6.84 12.20
N ARG A 64 42.31 8.09 11.87
CA ARG A 64 42.44 8.61 10.50
C ARG A 64 43.88 8.52 10.02
N ASP A 65 44.85 8.94 10.83
CA ASP A 65 46.26 8.93 10.43
C ASP A 65 46.79 7.48 10.30
N GLU A 66 46.34 6.56 11.16
CA GLU A 66 46.62 5.13 11.07
C GLU A 66 46.01 4.48 9.82
N TRP A 67 44.74 4.76 9.50
CA TRP A 67 44.09 4.32 8.26
C TRP A 67 44.77 4.91 7.01
N ALA A 68 45.22 6.16 7.07
CA ALA A 68 45.95 6.81 5.98
C ALA A 68 47.36 6.20 5.78
N SER A 69 48.01 5.70 6.84
CA SER A 69 49.24 4.90 6.70
C SER A 69 48.93 3.55 6.08
N ALA A 70 47.99 2.80 6.67
CA ALA A 70 47.65 1.45 6.22
C ALA A 70 47.23 1.41 4.74
N THR A 71 46.40 2.36 4.30
CA THR A 71 45.98 2.45 2.89
C THR A 71 47.11 2.83 1.93
N ARG A 72 48.11 3.62 2.37
CA ARG A 72 49.31 3.92 1.57
C ARG A 72 50.27 2.73 1.52
N ASP A 73 50.48 2.07 2.66
CA ASP A 73 51.40 0.95 2.80
C ASP A 73 50.93 -0.25 1.97
N GLN A 74 49.61 -0.47 1.87
CA GLN A 74 49.10 -1.49 0.97
C GLN A 74 49.24 -1.13 -0.52
N ARG A 75 49.19 0.15 -0.90
CA ARG A 75 49.39 0.57 -2.31
C ARG A 75 50.86 0.48 -2.76
N ALA A 76 51.81 0.39 -1.84
CA ALA A 76 53.22 0.23 -2.13
C ALA A 76 53.60 -1.28 -2.16
N ALA A 77 54.34 -1.72 -3.17
CA ALA A 77 54.88 -3.10 -3.22
C ALA A 77 55.69 -3.41 -1.94
N PRO A 78 55.65 -4.64 -1.40
CA PRO A 78 56.29 -4.95 -0.14
C PRO A 78 57.79 -4.72 -0.27
N ARG A 79 58.31 -3.68 0.38
CA ARG A 79 59.74 -3.51 0.62
C ARG A 79 60.03 -4.12 1.98
N ASP A 80 60.91 -5.11 1.99
CA ASP A 80 61.46 -5.70 3.21
C ASP A 80 61.99 -4.59 4.12
N GLY A 81 61.49 -4.53 5.37
CA GLY A 81 62.12 -3.80 6.46
C GLY A 81 61.40 -2.57 7.05
N LEU A 82 60.07 -2.44 6.95
CA LEU A 82 59.33 -1.44 7.74
C LEU A 82 58.77 -2.05 9.03
N GLU A 83 59.61 -2.05 10.07
CA GLU A 83 59.18 -2.24 11.46
C GLU A 83 58.36 -1.02 11.91
N GLY A 84 57.06 -1.00 11.58
CA GLY A 84 56.17 0.09 11.98
C GLY A 84 54.72 0.03 11.50
N SER A 85 54.35 -0.90 10.60
CA SER A 85 52.97 -0.99 10.12
C SER A 85 52.07 -1.69 11.14
N THR A 86 51.05 -0.99 11.67
CA THR A 86 49.95 -1.60 12.43
C THR A 86 49.24 -2.63 11.57
N SER A 87 48.98 -3.83 12.12
CA SER A 87 48.27 -4.87 11.38
C SER A 87 46.82 -4.44 11.15
N LEU A 88 46.27 -4.77 9.99
CA LEU A 88 44.91 -4.36 9.60
C LEU A 88 43.84 -4.89 10.58
N GLU A 89 44.08 -6.06 11.18
CA GLU A 89 43.25 -6.63 12.24
C GLU A 89 43.21 -5.77 13.51
N THR A 90 44.37 -5.26 13.95
CA THR A 90 44.44 -4.36 15.11
C THR A 90 43.72 -3.05 14.85
N LEU A 91 43.80 -2.54 13.62
CA LEU A 91 43.15 -1.32 13.21
C LEU A 91 41.61 -1.47 13.12
N VAL A 92 41.13 -2.62 12.62
CA VAL A 92 39.70 -2.99 12.65
C VAL A 92 39.18 -3.07 14.08
N LEU A 93 39.92 -3.74 14.98
CA LEU A 93 39.52 -3.87 16.39
C LEU A 93 39.48 -2.51 17.12
N SER A 94 40.49 -1.66 16.87
CA SER A 94 40.54 -0.29 17.43
C SER A 94 39.36 0.54 16.91
N SER A 95 39.09 0.47 15.61
CA SER A 95 37.99 1.19 14.96
C SER A 95 36.62 0.70 15.43
N SER A 96 36.39 -0.61 15.52
CA SER A 96 35.12 -1.16 16.01
C SER A 96 34.84 -0.75 17.46
N THR A 97 35.87 -0.78 18.31
CA THR A 97 35.78 -0.33 19.70
C THR A 97 35.46 1.16 19.79
N TYR A 98 36.09 1.98 18.96
CA TYR A 98 35.84 3.42 18.89
C TYR A 98 34.40 3.73 18.46
N LEU A 99 33.91 3.12 17.37
CA LEU A 99 32.54 3.29 16.89
C LEU A 99 31.50 2.80 17.91
N ALA A 100 31.78 1.69 18.60
CA ALA A 100 30.95 1.19 19.69
C ALA A 100 30.94 2.12 20.93
N ASN A 101 32.01 2.91 21.14
CA ASN A 101 32.05 3.93 22.19
C ASN A 101 31.26 5.18 21.78
N LEU A 102 31.33 5.58 20.50
CA LEU A 102 30.57 6.72 19.96
C LEU A 102 29.05 6.50 20.06
N THR A 103 28.58 5.32 19.66
CA THR A 103 27.16 4.92 19.79
C THR A 103 26.69 4.97 21.24
N ARG A 104 27.42 4.30 22.16
CA ARG A 104 27.08 4.31 23.60
C ARG A 104 27.12 5.69 24.24
N ALA A 105 27.95 6.61 23.73
CA ALA A 105 27.97 7.99 24.20
C ALA A 105 26.70 8.74 23.77
N ALA A 106 26.27 8.57 22.51
CA ALA A 106 25.05 9.16 21.98
C ALA A 106 23.79 8.69 22.72
N ASP A 107 23.70 7.38 23.01
CA ASP A 107 22.55 6.79 23.73
C ASP A 107 22.42 7.28 25.18
N ARG A 108 23.53 7.69 25.83
CA ARG A 108 23.51 8.17 27.21
C ARG A 108 23.09 9.63 27.32
N GLU A 109 23.31 10.43 26.28
CA GLU A 109 22.94 11.85 26.27
C GLU A 109 21.46 12.08 25.98
N SER A 110 20.85 11.20 25.18
CA SER A 110 19.39 11.21 24.93
C SER A 110 18.57 10.86 26.17
N VAL A 111 19.14 10.11 27.12
CA VAL A 111 18.46 9.71 28.37
C VAL A 111 18.51 10.81 29.45
N ILE A 112 19.51 11.70 29.40
CA ILE A 112 19.70 12.76 30.41
C ILE A 112 18.79 13.99 30.13
N SER A 113 18.15 14.06 28.95
CA SER A 113 17.46 15.25 28.44
C SER A 113 15.93 15.31 28.66
N LEU A 114 15.35 14.60 29.64
CA LEU A 114 13.90 14.61 29.97
C LEU A 114 13.63 14.46 31.49
N PRO A 115 12.56 15.05 32.09
CA PRO A 115 12.13 16.45 32.12
C PRO A 115 12.43 17.13 33.48
N GLY A 116 12.79 18.42 33.47
CA GLY A 116 12.96 19.25 34.67
C GLY A 116 14.06 20.32 34.61
N ALA A 117 14.94 20.28 33.60
CA ALA A 117 15.99 21.28 33.41
C ALA A 117 15.44 22.49 32.61
N SER A 118 15.53 23.67 33.23
CA SER A 118 15.15 24.97 32.63
C SER A 118 15.91 25.21 31.32
N SER A 119 15.19 25.75 30.34
CA SER A 119 15.56 25.90 28.93
C SER A 119 16.48 27.09 28.64
N ALA A 120 17.55 27.28 29.41
CA ALA A 120 18.41 28.46 29.26
C ALA A 120 19.90 28.13 29.38
N LEU A 121 20.40 27.25 28.53
CA LEU A 121 21.81 27.20 28.11
C LEU A 121 21.88 26.25 26.91
N GLU A 122 21.92 26.83 25.71
CA GLU A 122 22.32 26.09 24.51
C GLU A 122 23.77 25.60 24.72
N LEU A 123 23.87 24.32 25.09
CA LEU A 123 25.13 23.60 25.24
C LEU A 123 25.81 23.50 23.85
N PRO A 124 27.15 23.63 23.77
CA PRO A 124 27.84 23.43 22.50
C PRO A 124 27.60 21.98 22.03
N PRO A 125 27.17 21.77 20.78
CA PRO A 125 26.87 20.43 20.31
C PRO A 125 28.17 19.63 20.27
N LEU A 126 28.19 18.44 20.89
CA LEU A 126 29.13 17.41 20.45
C LEU A 126 29.01 17.31 18.94
N ARG A 127 30.15 17.30 18.23
CA ARG A 127 30.13 16.91 16.83
C ARG A 127 29.37 15.59 16.74
N ALA A 128 28.34 15.56 15.88
CA ALA A 128 27.47 14.40 15.77
C ALA A 128 28.34 13.12 15.61
N PRO A 129 28.05 12.04 16.35
CA PRO A 129 28.82 10.79 16.32
C PRO A 129 29.14 10.28 14.91
N THR A 130 28.23 10.52 13.96
CA THR A 130 28.40 10.22 12.53
C THR A 130 29.57 10.96 11.89
N ARG A 131 29.79 12.24 12.22
CA ARG A 131 30.90 13.04 11.70
C ARG A 131 32.26 12.54 12.18
N LEU A 132 32.38 12.21 13.47
CA LEU A 132 33.63 11.69 14.03
C LEU A 132 33.97 10.32 13.45
N ALA A 133 32.97 9.46 13.25
CA ALA A 133 33.13 8.19 12.57
C ALA A 133 33.56 8.38 11.10
N ALA A 134 32.92 9.29 10.36
CA ALA A 134 33.28 9.60 8.98
C ALA A 134 34.70 10.17 8.87
N GLU A 135 35.11 11.06 9.78
CA GLU A 135 36.47 11.60 9.83
C GLU A 135 37.51 10.49 10.09
N ALA A 136 37.27 9.64 11.09
CA ALA A 136 38.15 8.53 11.45
C ALA A 136 38.33 7.51 10.32
N LEU A 137 37.25 7.18 9.61
CA LEU A 137 37.25 6.19 8.54
C LEU A 137 37.46 6.77 7.13
N SER A 138 37.57 8.10 7.00
CA SER A 138 37.69 8.78 5.70
C SER A 138 38.78 8.21 4.76
N PRO A 139 39.97 7.78 5.22
CA PRO A 139 40.97 7.22 4.31
C PRO A 139 40.57 5.84 3.79
N LEU A 140 39.93 5.03 4.64
CA LEU A 140 39.42 3.70 4.28
C LEU A 140 38.28 3.81 3.27
N THR A 141 37.27 4.65 3.56
CA THR A 141 36.12 4.82 2.66
C THR A 141 36.57 5.41 1.33
N SER A 142 37.41 6.46 1.34
CA SER A 142 37.94 7.07 0.11
C SER A 142 38.76 6.10 -0.74
N ALA A 143 39.53 5.20 -0.11
CA ALA A 143 40.30 4.20 -0.83
C ALA A 143 39.41 3.19 -1.58
N LEU A 144 38.25 2.85 -1.01
CA LEU A 144 37.31 1.87 -1.57
C LEU A 144 36.35 2.48 -2.60
N THR A 145 35.93 3.74 -2.43
CA THR A 145 34.99 4.43 -3.35
C THR A 145 35.59 4.70 -4.74
N GLY A 146 36.91 4.55 -4.91
CA GLY A 146 37.64 4.77 -6.18
C GLY A 146 38.28 3.53 -6.82
N SER A 147 38.20 2.34 -6.21
CA SER A 147 38.81 1.11 -6.75
C SER A 147 37.75 0.12 -7.24
N HIS A 148 37.92 -0.45 -8.44
CA HIS A 148 37.14 -1.62 -8.84
C HIS A 148 37.57 -2.84 -8.01
N VAL A 149 36.61 -3.54 -7.40
CA VAL A 149 36.80 -4.69 -6.49
C VAL A 149 37.40 -5.95 -7.17
N GLY A 150 37.97 -5.81 -8.38
CA GLY A 150 38.34 -6.95 -9.23
C GLY A 150 39.82 -7.36 -9.27
N ASP A 151 40.79 -6.43 -9.16
CA ASP A 151 42.12 -6.70 -9.74
C ASP A 151 43.32 -6.64 -8.78
N ASP A 152 43.18 -6.21 -7.51
CA ASP A 152 44.32 -6.07 -6.60
C ASP A 152 44.09 -6.76 -5.23
N HIS A 153 45.04 -7.60 -4.80
CA HIS A 153 45.06 -8.20 -3.44
C HIS A 153 44.95 -7.17 -2.31
N VAL A 154 45.39 -5.94 -2.57
CA VAL A 154 45.33 -4.77 -1.70
C VAL A 154 43.90 -4.27 -1.50
N ALA A 155 43.08 -4.28 -2.56
CA ALA A 155 41.68 -3.91 -2.46
C ALA A 155 40.89 -4.93 -1.62
N SER A 156 41.26 -6.22 -1.68
CA SER A 156 40.59 -7.29 -0.94
C SER A 156 40.74 -7.19 0.59
N ALA A 157 41.91 -6.77 1.10
CA ALA A 157 42.15 -6.67 2.54
C ALA A 157 41.43 -5.46 3.16
N LEU A 158 41.51 -4.30 2.50
CA LEU A 158 40.77 -3.09 2.90
C LEU A 158 39.25 -3.31 2.82
N TYR A 159 38.80 -4.03 1.80
CA TYR A 159 37.41 -4.44 1.65
C TYR A 159 36.95 -5.31 2.83
N SER A 160 37.70 -6.36 3.17
CA SER A 160 37.38 -7.23 4.32
C SER A 160 37.29 -6.44 5.63
N ALA A 161 38.18 -5.46 5.81
CA ALA A 161 38.19 -4.59 6.97
C ALA A 161 36.93 -3.73 7.06
N TYR A 162 36.52 -3.13 5.95
CA TYR A 162 35.30 -2.35 5.88
C TYR A 162 34.05 -3.20 6.18
N VAL A 163 33.97 -4.41 5.61
CA VAL A 163 32.86 -5.36 5.87
C VAL A 163 32.75 -5.71 7.36
N HIS A 164 33.87 -5.93 8.04
CA HIS A 164 33.85 -6.16 9.50
C HIS A 164 33.40 -4.95 10.31
N LEU A 165 33.62 -3.74 9.80
CA LEU A 165 33.20 -2.50 10.46
C LEU A 165 31.74 -2.14 10.17
N LEU A 166 31.10 -2.73 9.15
CA LEU A 166 29.72 -2.40 8.74
C LEU A 166 28.69 -2.42 9.87
N PRO A 167 28.63 -3.43 10.76
CA PRO A 167 27.66 -3.42 11.86
C PRO A 167 27.82 -2.20 12.77
N TYR A 168 29.06 -1.78 13.02
CA TYR A 168 29.38 -0.62 13.86
C TYR A 168 29.13 0.71 13.13
N ILE A 169 29.44 0.77 11.83
CA ILE A 169 29.14 1.92 10.97
C ILE A 169 27.63 2.16 10.93
N LEU A 170 26.85 1.10 10.70
CA LEU A 170 25.39 1.19 10.70
C LEU A 170 24.83 1.55 12.07
N ALA A 171 25.41 1.04 13.16
CA ALA A 171 24.98 1.43 14.50
C ALA A 171 25.21 2.93 14.76
N VAL A 172 26.32 3.52 14.27
CA VAL A 172 26.56 4.97 14.36
C VAL A 172 25.60 5.75 13.44
N ALA A 173 25.28 5.20 12.28
CA ALA A 173 24.38 5.82 11.29
C ALA A 173 22.88 5.56 11.56
N ALA A 174 22.55 4.86 12.65
CA ALA A 174 21.18 4.46 12.93
C ALA A 174 20.27 5.68 13.14
N PRO A 175 19.04 5.65 12.59
CA PRO A 175 18.07 6.71 12.84
C PRO A 175 17.71 6.76 14.33
N PRO A 176 17.44 7.96 14.89
CA PRO A 176 17.08 8.10 16.29
C PRO A 176 15.80 7.29 16.59
N SER A 177 15.84 6.48 17.65
CA SER A 177 14.70 5.69 18.08
C SER A 177 13.54 6.61 18.46
N ARG A 178 12.49 6.64 17.63
CA ARG A 178 11.25 7.35 18.01
C ARG A 178 10.68 6.65 19.24
N CYS A 179 10.52 7.38 20.34
CA CYS A 179 9.92 6.90 21.59
C CYS A 179 8.76 5.93 21.34
N SER A 180 8.99 4.65 21.60
CA SER A 180 7.93 3.71 21.90
C SER A 180 7.99 3.51 23.41
N THR A 181 7.00 4.07 24.11
CA THR A 181 6.78 3.88 25.54
C THR A 181 6.46 2.41 25.81
N ALA A 182 7.48 1.57 25.92
CA ALA A 182 7.37 0.23 26.49
C ALA A 182 8.75 -0.23 27.00
N SER A 183 8.86 -0.26 28.33
CA SER A 183 9.83 -0.96 29.18
C SER A 183 11.31 -1.03 28.74
N PHE A 184 12.13 -0.37 29.56
CA PHE A 184 13.57 -0.53 29.73
C PHE A 184 14.15 -1.92 29.39
N SER A 185 15.04 -1.91 28.40
CA SER A 185 16.24 -2.75 28.38
C SER A 185 17.35 -1.96 27.66
N PRO A 186 18.60 -1.93 28.16
CA PRO A 186 19.67 -1.20 27.51
C PRO A 186 19.99 -1.89 26.18
N ALA A 187 19.53 -1.30 25.07
CA ALA A 187 19.77 -1.83 23.74
C ALA A 187 21.28 -1.74 23.43
N THR A 188 21.94 -2.89 23.35
CA THR A 188 23.25 -3.00 22.74
C THR A 188 23.15 -2.74 21.24
N SER A 189 24.18 -2.12 20.66
CA SER A 189 24.34 -1.75 19.23
C SER A 189 24.04 -2.88 18.21
N SER A 190 24.08 -4.14 18.65
CA SER A 190 23.75 -5.34 17.87
C SER A 190 22.23 -5.55 17.68
N THR A 191 21.40 -5.09 18.61
CA THR A 191 19.97 -5.40 18.63
C THR A 191 19.18 -4.62 17.58
N THR A 192 19.52 -3.34 17.32
CA THR A 192 18.81 -2.51 16.33
C THR A 192 19.05 -3.00 14.90
N VAL A 193 20.29 -3.36 14.56
CA VAL A 193 20.64 -3.91 13.24
C VAL A 193 20.06 -5.32 13.07
N ALA A 194 20.09 -6.15 14.13
CA ALA A 194 19.49 -7.48 14.11
C ALA A 194 17.94 -7.45 14.02
N VAL A 195 17.26 -6.47 14.64
CA VAL A 195 15.80 -6.32 14.58
C VAL A 195 15.35 -5.92 13.17
N VAL A 196 16.05 -4.98 12.53
CA VAL A 196 15.79 -4.59 11.14
C VAL A 196 16.12 -5.73 10.16
N ALA A 197 17.24 -6.44 10.38
CA ALA A 197 17.69 -7.49 9.47
C ALA A 197 16.96 -8.84 9.60
N CYS A 198 16.37 -9.14 10.77
CA CYS A 198 15.62 -10.39 11.00
C CYS A 198 14.17 -10.32 10.51
N GLY A 199 13.85 -9.41 9.58
CA GLY A 199 12.49 -9.26 9.06
C GLY A 199 11.51 -8.71 10.09
N GLY A 200 12.01 -7.96 11.09
CA GLY A 200 11.15 -7.10 11.90
C GLY A 200 10.44 -6.12 10.97
N SER A 201 9.17 -5.84 11.27
CA SER A 201 8.28 -4.92 10.54
C SER A 201 8.74 -3.45 10.59
N GLU A 202 10.03 -3.17 10.73
CA GLU A 202 10.59 -1.82 10.78
C GLU A 202 10.87 -1.30 9.37
N SER A 203 10.39 -0.07 9.11
CA SER A 203 10.52 0.59 7.81
C SER A 203 11.95 1.10 7.57
N MET A 204 12.41 1.01 6.33
CA MET A 204 13.67 1.54 5.82
C MET A 204 13.63 3.05 5.49
N LEU A 205 12.45 3.67 5.49
CA LEU A 205 12.30 5.10 5.19
C LEU A 205 13.10 6.03 6.14
N PRO A 206 13.17 5.79 7.46
CA PRO A 206 14.03 6.56 8.36
C PRO A 206 15.52 6.44 8.03
N TRP A 207 15.99 5.25 7.62
CA TRP A 207 17.37 5.05 7.16
C TRP A 207 17.66 5.83 5.88
N TYR A 208 16.72 5.83 4.93
CA TYR A 208 16.82 6.63 3.71
C TYR A 208 16.86 8.14 3.99
N ALA A 209 16.04 8.63 4.92
CA ALA A 209 16.04 10.03 5.34
C ALA A 209 17.38 10.44 5.96
N VAL A 210 17.96 9.61 6.83
CA VAL A 210 19.28 9.89 7.41
C VAL A 210 20.38 9.89 6.33
N HIS A 211 20.41 8.88 5.45
CA HIS A 211 21.39 8.79 4.36
C HIS A 211 21.37 10.00 3.40
N THR A 212 20.18 10.53 3.10
CA THR A 212 20.02 11.69 2.22
C THR A 212 20.29 13.02 2.93
N SER A 213 20.03 13.11 4.23
CA SER A 213 20.17 14.35 5.01
C SER A 213 21.56 14.56 5.64
N ASP A 214 22.28 13.50 6.03
CA ASP A 214 23.60 13.57 6.66
C ASP A 214 24.73 13.16 5.69
N SER A 215 25.60 14.12 5.34
CA SER A 215 26.75 13.86 4.48
C SER A 215 27.73 12.86 5.08
N ALA A 216 27.90 12.85 6.41
CA ALA A 216 28.82 11.93 7.08
C ALA A 216 28.35 10.48 6.94
N VAL A 217 27.04 10.23 7.04
CA VAL A 217 26.46 8.91 6.80
C VAL A 217 26.63 8.50 5.34
N ARG A 218 26.42 9.43 4.41
CA ARG A 218 26.64 9.16 2.97
C ARG A 218 28.09 8.78 2.68
N ASP A 219 29.05 9.47 3.28
CA ASP A 219 30.47 9.19 3.11
C ASP A 219 30.84 7.81 3.66
N LEU A 220 30.32 7.47 4.85
CA LEU A 220 30.51 6.16 5.49
C LEU A 220 29.95 4.99 4.66
N LEU A 221 28.78 5.18 4.03
CA LEU A 221 28.13 4.16 3.21
C LEU A 221 28.55 4.20 1.74
N SER A 222 29.35 5.20 1.33
CA SER A 222 29.74 5.40 -0.06
C SER A 222 30.45 4.22 -0.72
N PRO A 223 31.32 3.43 -0.04
CA PRO A 223 31.95 2.26 -0.68
C PRO A 223 30.93 1.25 -1.20
N TYR A 224 29.89 0.96 -0.41
CA TYR A 224 28.80 0.07 -0.81
C TYR A 224 27.88 0.75 -1.83
N MET A 225 27.37 1.95 -1.52
CA MET A 225 26.35 2.60 -2.36
C MET A 225 26.86 2.94 -3.77
N SER A 226 28.11 3.41 -3.88
CA SER A 226 28.68 3.77 -5.19
C SER A 226 28.93 2.56 -6.09
N SER A 227 29.34 1.43 -5.51
CA SER A 227 29.61 0.19 -6.26
C SER A 227 28.33 -0.54 -6.65
N VAL A 228 27.34 -0.59 -5.75
CA VAL A 228 26.10 -1.36 -5.95
C VAL A 228 25.03 -0.57 -6.70
N VAL A 229 24.85 0.73 -6.39
CA VAL A 229 23.74 1.54 -6.91
C VAL A 229 24.24 2.61 -7.89
N GLY A 230 25.43 3.17 -7.67
CA GLY A 230 25.92 4.34 -8.40
C GLY A 230 26.00 4.17 -9.93
N GLN A 231 26.32 2.99 -10.44
CA GLN A 231 26.29 2.73 -11.89
C GLN A 231 24.87 2.59 -12.42
N LEU A 232 24.00 1.87 -11.71
CA LEU A 232 22.61 1.65 -12.10
C LEU A 232 21.82 2.96 -12.17
N GLU A 233 22.08 3.88 -11.25
CA GLU A 233 21.47 5.21 -11.31
C GLU A 233 21.91 6.02 -12.53
N LYS A 234 23.19 5.92 -12.93
CA LYS A 234 23.71 6.60 -14.12
C LYS A 234 23.10 6.00 -15.38
N GLU A 235 23.00 4.68 -15.44
CA GLU A 235 22.34 3.97 -16.53
C GLU A 235 20.86 4.37 -16.64
N LEU A 236 20.13 4.44 -15.51
CA LEU A 236 18.72 4.85 -15.51
C LEU A 236 18.54 6.27 -16.07
N ARG A 237 19.37 7.23 -15.62
CA ARG A 237 19.35 8.61 -16.12
C ARG A 237 19.81 8.74 -17.57
N PHE A 238 20.70 7.85 -18.02
CA PHE A 238 21.21 7.84 -19.39
C PHE A 238 20.18 7.29 -20.37
N HIS A 239 19.55 6.16 -20.03
CA HIS A 239 18.54 5.52 -20.87
C HIS A 239 17.21 6.27 -20.86
N PHE A 240 16.84 6.89 -19.74
CA PHE A 240 15.59 7.64 -19.64
C PHE A 240 15.89 9.10 -19.38
N ASN A 241 15.86 9.86 -20.47
CA ASN A 241 16.00 11.30 -20.47
C ASN A 241 15.00 11.91 -21.46
N VAL A 242 14.64 13.17 -21.23
CA VAL A 242 13.67 13.89 -22.05
C VAL A 242 14.16 13.95 -23.50
N GLY A 243 13.34 13.45 -24.44
CA GLY A 243 13.64 13.46 -25.86
C GLY A 243 14.37 12.23 -26.40
N CYS A 244 14.71 11.26 -25.55
CA CYS A 244 15.21 9.95 -26.00
C CYS A 244 14.04 9.03 -26.41
N ASP A 245 14.21 8.27 -27.50
CA ASP A 245 13.20 7.31 -27.98
C ASP A 245 12.84 6.23 -26.93
N THR A 246 13.77 5.94 -26.03
CA THR A 246 13.61 5.01 -24.90
C THR A 246 12.65 5.51 -23.83
N ALA A 247 12.39 6.82 -23.74
CA ALA A 247 11.41 7.43 -22.83
C ALA A 247 10.09 7.75 -23.55
N ALA A 248 9.62 6.84 -24.40
CA ALA A 248 8.37 6.99 -25.13
C ALA A 248 7.18 7.02 -24.16
N VAL A 249 6.45 8.15 -24.14
CA VAL A 249 5.31 8.41 -23.24
C VAL A 249 4.21 7.33 -23.34
N HIS A 250 4.05 6.70 -24.50
CA HIS A 250 3.06 5.63 -24.72
C HIS A 250 3.56 4.23 -24.33
N GLU A 251 4.81 4.10 -23.88
CA GLU A 251 5.43 2.83 -23.52
C GLU A 251 6.11 2.86 -22.12
N PRO A 252 5.39 3.24 -21.05
CA PRO A 252 5.95 3.27 -19.69
C PRO A 252 6.40 1.88 -19.21
N GLN A 253 5.89 0.79 -19.78
CA GLN A 253 6.33 -0.57 -19.46
C GLN A 253 7.82 -0.81 -19.70
N HIS A 254 8.45 -0.09 -20.63
CA HIS A 254 9.88 -0.23 -20.90
C HIS A 254 10.72 0.28 -19.73
N PHE A 255 10.30 1.40 -19.13
CA PHE A 255 10.92 1.93 -17.92
C PHE A 255 10.88 0.93 -16.76
N PHE A 256 9.69 0.39 -16.46
CA PHE A 256 9.53 -0.52 -15.34
C PHE A 256 10.20 -1.88 -15.56
N SER A 257 10.25 -2.35 -16.81
CA SER A 257 11.00 -3.56 -17.17
C SER A 257 12.49 -3.37 -16.94
N PHE A 258 13.05 -2.23 -17.39
CA PHE A 258 14.44 -1.87 -17.14
C PHE A 258 14.73 -1.68 -15.65
N LEU A 259 13.79 -1.07 -14.91
CA LEU A 259 13.92 -0.89 -13.46
C LEU A 259 14.00 -2.23 -12.72
N MET A 260 13.17 -3.21 -13.09
CA MET A 260 13.27 -4.58 -12.55
C MET A 260 14.62 -5.22 -12.87
N GLU A 261 15.16 -5.02 -14.07
CA GLU A 261 16.50 -5.48 -14.42
C GLU A 261 17.57 -4.82 -13.55
N CYS A 262 17.46 -3.51 -13.29
CA CYS A 262 18.35 -2.80 -12.37
C CYS A 262 18.31 -3.40 -10.96
N PHE A 263 17.13 -3.73 -10.42
CA PHE A 263 17.04 -4.40 -9.12
C PHE A 263 17.69 -5.79 -9.12
N GLN A 264 17.46 -6.60 -10.16
CA GLN A 264 18.10 -7.91 -10.29
C GLN A 264 19.62 -7.80 -10.41
N ARG A 265 20.13 -6.77 -11.11
CA ARG A 265 21.56 -6.47 -11.19
C ARG A 265 22.09 -5.98 -9.84
N GLN A 266 21.36 -5.13 -9.13
CA GLN A 266 21.71 -4.67 -7.78
C GLN A 266 21.91 -5.85 -6.83
N GLN A 267 20.96 -6.79 -6.80
CA GLN A 267 21.03 -8.00 -5.97
C GLN A 267 22.22 -8.90 -6.37
N ARG A 268 22.46 -9.08 -7.67
CA ARG A 268 23.62 -9.84 -8.16
C ARG A 268 24.95 -9.19 -7.77
N ILE A 269 25.09 -7.88 -7.99
CA ILE A 269 26.29 -7.12 -7.62
C ILE A 269 26.52 -7.23 -6.10
N ALA A 270 25.48 -7.07 -5.28
CA ALA A 270 25.57 -7.24 -3.84
C ALA A 270 25.98 -8.67 -3.45
N ALA A 271 25.40 -9.71 -4.06
CA ALA A 271 25.76 -11.09 -3.76
C ALA A 271 27.19 -11.44 -4.20
N GLU A 272 27.60 -11.04 -5.41
CA GLU A 272 28.90 -11.39 -6.00
C GLU A 272 30.06 -10.60 -5.39
N GLN A 273 29.86 -9.30 -5.13
CA GLN A 273 30.92 -8.43 -4.64
C GLN A 273 30.90 -8.30 -3.11
N TRP A 274 29.73 -8.40 -2.48
CA TRP A 274 29.54 -8.04 -1.08
C TRP A 274 29.30 -9.20 -0.10
N VAL A 275 29.12 -10.43 -0.58
CA VAL A 275 28.88 -11.62 0.27
C VAL A 275 30.01 -12.65 0.12
N PRO A 276 31.18 -12.47 0.76
CA PRO A 276 32.25 -13.47 0.74
C PRO A 276 31.91 -14.68 1.62
N SER A 277 32.09 -15.88 1.09
CA SER A 277 31.83 -17.14 1.81
C SER A 277 32.68 -17.37 3.06
N ALA A 278 33.74 -16.58 3.28
CA ALA A 278 34.69 -16.73 4.39
C ALA A 278 34.42 -15.80 5.60
N LEU A 279 33.50 -14.83 5.49
CA LEU A 279 33.30 -13.74 6.46
C LEU A 279 31.94 -13.79 7.18
N GLN A 280 31.22 -14.91 7.08
CA GLN A 280 29.85 -15.08 7.60
C GLN A 280 29.82 -15.10 9.14
N GLY A 281 29.49 -13.95 9.72
CA GLY A 281 29.00 -13.81 11.09
C GLY A 281 27.59 -13.21 11.06
N SER A 282 26.71 -13.62 11.98
CA SER A 282 25.29 -13.22 11.99
C SER A 282 25.05 -11.71 11.96
N GLU A 283 25.98 -10.91 12.51
CA GLU A 283 25.86 -9.44 12.54
C GLU A 283 26.25 -8.78 11.21
N VAL A 284 27.23 -9.33 10.50
CA VAL A 284 27.66 -8.84 9.17
C VAL A 284 26.57 -9.14 8.14
N ASP A 285 26.00 -10.35 8.18
CA ASP A 285 24.88 -10.73 7.32
C ASP A 285 23.64 -9.87 7.58
N ALA A 286 23.46 -9.43 8.82
CA ALA A 286 22.40 -8.51 9.18
C ALA A 286 22.66 -7.11 8.60
N ALA A 287 23.88 -6.58 8.77
CA ALA A 287 24.30 -5.29 8.22
C ALA A 287 24.17 -5.23 6.69
N LEU A 288 24.59 -6.28 5.98
CA LEU A 288 24.48 -6.36 4.52
C LEU A 288 23.03 -6.38 4.04
N ARG A 289 22.12 -7.06 4.76
CA ARG A 289 20.67 -7.04 4.45
C ARG A 289 20.04 -5.64 4.61
N VAL A 290 20.46 -4.89 5.62
CA VAL A 290 20.04 -3.49 5.82
C VAL A 290 20.52 -2.63 4.65
N LEU A 291 21.78 -2.79 4.23
CA LEU A 291 22.33 -2.05 3.09
C LEU A 291 21.67 -2.44 1.77
N GLU A 292 21.39 -3.71 1.55
CA GLU A 292 20.66 -4.18 0.37
C GLU A 292 19.28 -3.52 0.31
N SER A 293 18.53 -3.53 1.41
CA SER A 293 17.21 -2.90 1.49
C SER A 293 17.29 -1.37 1.29
N LEU A 294 18.27 -0.71 1.91
CA LEU A 294 18.49 0.73 1.74
C LEU A 294 18.83 1.08 0.29
N SER A 295 19.65 0.26 -0.36
CA SER A 295 20.06 0.42 -1.75
C SER A 295 18.87 0.32 -2.71
N GLN A 296 17.92 -0.57 -2.43
CA GLN A 296 16.68 -0.68 -3.19
C GLN A 296 15.80 0.56 -3.02
N VAL A 297 15.71 1.11 -1.81
CA VAL A 297 14.97 2.36 -1.55
C VAL A 297 15.63 3.55 -2.26
N VAL A 298 16.96 3.66 -2.23
CA VAL A 298 17.71 4.70 -2.95
C VAL A 298 17.47 4.61 -4.46
N LEU A 299 17.58 3.42 -5.04
CA LEU A 299 17.33 3.19 -6.45
C LEU A 299 15.88 3.51 -6.84
N SER A 300 14.91 3.15 -5.98
CA SER A 300 13.49 3.48 -6.15
C SER A 300 13.25 4.99 -6.16
N ALA A 301 13.86 5.72 -5.23
CA ALA A 301 13.74 7.17 -5.18
C ALA A 301 14.35 7.83 -6.42
N THR A 302 15.51 7.36 -6.88
CA THR A 302 16.09 7.80 -8.15
C THR A 302 15.15 7.50 -9.33
N ALA A 303 14.53 6.32 -9.35
CA ALA A 303 13.60 5.95 -10.40
C ALA A 303 12.33 6.81 -10.43
N VAL A 304 11.76 7.17 -9.28
CA VAL A 304 10.66 8.13 -9.21
C VAL A 304 11.04 9.44 -9.90
N VAL A 305 12.18 10.02 -9.54
CA VAL A 305 12.63 11.30 -10.11
C VAL A 305 12.80 11.20 -11.63
N VAL A 306 13.52 10.16 -12.09
CA VAL A 306 13.77 9.95 -13.52
C VAL A 306 12.48 9.75 -14.30
N PHE A 307 11.53 8.98 -13.76
CA PHE A 307 10.24 8.74 -14.39
C PHE A 307 9.43 10.05 -14.50
N GLN A 308 9.30 10.79 -13.39
CA GLN A 308 8.58 12.06 -13.35
C GLN A 308 9.16 13.09 -14.32
N GLU A 309 10.48 13.12 -14.49
CA GLU A 309 11.16 14.02 -15.42
C GLU A 309 11.02 13.59 -16.88
N SER A 310 11.30 12.32 -17.17
CA SER A 310 11.37 11.82 -18.55
C SER A 310 10.01 11.65 -19.19
N TYR A 311 9.01 11.27 -18.40
CA TYR A 311 7.64 11.00 -18.87
C TYR A 311 6.69 12.18 -18.62
N GLY A 312 7.15 13.24 -17.95
CA GLY A 312 6.28 14.36 -17.54
C GLY A 312 5.19 13.93 -16.55
N TRP A 313 5.46 12.89 -15.76
CA TRP A 313 4.52 12.31 -14.78
C TRP A 313 4.51 13.11 -13.48
N ARG A 314 4.13 14.39 -13.56
CA ARG A 314 4.01 15.27 -12.39
C ARG A 314 2.58 15.81 -12.32
N PRO A 315 1.98 15.90 -11.11
CA PRO A 315 0.62 16.44 -10.95
C PRO A 315 0.42 17.85 -11.52
N SER A 316 1.50 18.63 -11.64
CA SER A 316 1.49 19.98 -12.21
C SER A 316 1.52 20.04 -13.74
N LEU A 317 1.77 18.91 -14.42
CA LEU A 317 1.85 18.83 -15.87
C LEU A 317 0.53 18.30 -16.47
N GLY A 318 0.14 18.84 -17.62
CA GLY A 318 -1.15 18.50 -18.26
C GLY A 318 -1.33 17.02 -18.62
N LEU A 319 -0.23 16.29 -18.81
CA LEU A 319 -0.25 14.90 -19.28
C LEU A 319 -0.94 13.95 -18.29
N SER A 320 -0.71 14.12 -16.98
CA SER A 320 -1.33 13.29 -15.92
C SER A 320 -2.86 13.46 -15.81
N HIS A 321 -3.47 14.32 -16.62
CA HIS A 321 -4.92 14.48 -16.72
C HIS A 321 -5.53 13.77 -17.95
N HIS A 322 -4.71 13.22 -18.86
CA HIS A 322 -5.20 12.46 -20.02
C HIS A 322 -5.49 11.01 -19.63
N LYS A 323 -6.74 10.58 -19.82
CA LYS A 323 -7.24 9.25 -19.44
C LYS A 323 -6.39 8.11 -20.00
N ASP A 324 -6.12 8.12 -21.30
CA ASP A 324 -5.39 7.02 -21.96
C ASP A 324 -3.97 6.88 -21.42
N TYR A 325 -3.30 8.01 -21.21
CA TYR A 325 -1.95 8.04 -20.66
C TYR A 325 -1.91 7.58 -19.20
N VAL A 326 -2.88 7.99 -18.38
CA VAL A 326 -3.02 7.51 -17.00
C VAL A 326 -3.29 6.02 -16.95
N VAL A 327 -4.21 5.51 -17.77
CA VAL A 327 -4.54 4.09 -17.80
C VAL A 327 -3.33 3.25 -18.17
N VAL A 328 -2.58 3.61 -19.22
CA VAL A 328 -1.39 2.85 -19.64
C VAL A 328 -0.30 2.90 -18.56
N THR A 329 -0.06 4.07 -17.97
CA THR A 329 1.00 4.26 -16.97
C THR A 329 0.68 3.56 -15.65
N VAL A 330 -0.52 3.75 -15.10
CA VAL A 330 -0.95 3.07 -13.87
C VAL A 330 -0.91 1.56 -14.09
N ASN A 331 -1.35 1.06 -15.25
CA ASN A 331 -1.25 -0.36 -15.54
C ASN A 331 0.19 -0.87 -15.53
N ALA A 332 1.14 -0.13 -16.12
CA ALA A 332 2.55 -0.51 -16.08
C ALA A 332 3.12 -0.52 -14.65
N VAL A 333 2.72 0.43 -13.80
CA VAL A 333 3.07 0.45 -12.36
C VAL A 333 2.48 -0.79 -11.65
N LEU A 334 1.23 -1.14 -11.90
CA LEU A 334 0.58 -2.31 -11.29
C LEU A 334 1.29 -3.62 -11.69
N ASP A 335 1.64 -3.76 -12.97
CA ASP A 335 2.37 -4.94 -13.47
C ASP A 335 3.78 -5.03 -12.87
N PHE A 336 4.44 -3.88 -12.64
CA PHE A 336 5.69 -3.81 -11.90
C PHE A 336 5.53 -4.27 -10.44
N VAL A 337 4.53 -3.74 -9.72
CA VAL A 337 4.29 -4.10 -8.31
C VAL A 337 4.04 -5.59 -8.16
N ALA A 338 3.20 -6.17 -9.02
CA ALA A 338 2.95 -7.61 -9.04
C ALA A 338 4.23 -8.42 -9.33
N SER A 339 5.15 -7.89 -10.14
CA SER A 339 6.44 -8.52 -10.44
C SER A 339 7.48 -8.36 -9.34
N ALA A 340 7.36 -7.30 -8.53
CA ALA A 340 8.25 -6.96 -7.42
C ALA A 340 7.87 -7.65 -6.10
N GLU A 341 6.61 -8.07 -5.96
CA GLU A 341 6.10 -8.74 -4.77
C GLU A 341 6.97 -9.95 -4.38
N GLY A 342 7.42 -9.97 -3.12
CA GLY A 342 8.29 -11.02 -2.58
C GLY A 342 9.73 -11.03 -3.11
N ARG A 343 10.10 -10.13 -4.03
CA ARG A 343 11.46 -10.01 -4.60
C ARG A 343 12.22 -8.79 -4.12
N LEU A 344 11.49 -7.70 -3.83
CA LEU A 344 12.06 -6.43 -3.37
C LEU A 344 11.61 -6.13 -1.93
N CYS A 345 12.40 -5.28 -1.26
CA CYS A 345 12.03 -4.67 0.02
C CYS A 345 10.70 -3.91 -0.13
N ARG A 346 9.80 -4.10 0.84
CA ARG A 346 8.46 -3.48 0.83
C ARG A 346 8.54 -1.96 0.71
N ASP A 347 9.43 -1.29 1.44
CA ASP A 347 9.53 0.17 1.44
C ASP A 347 9.99 0.71 0.07
N ALA A 348 10.78 -0.05 -0.69
CA ALA A 348 11.22 0.33 -2.03
C ALA A 348 10.03 0.37 -3.01
N VAL A 349 9.20 -0.67 -2.98
CA VAL A 349 7.96 -0.74 -3.78
C VAL A 349 6.95 0.30 -3.32
N GLN A 350 6.77 0.44 -2.00
CA GLN A 350 5.84 1.41 -1.42
C GLN A 350 6.21 2.85 -1.80
N LEU A 351 7.50 3.21 -1.78
CA LEU A 351 7.96 4.53 -2.21
C LEU A 351 7.62 4.78 -3.68
N LEU A 352 7.82 3.81 -4.58
CA LEU A 352 7.41 3.98 -5.98
C LEU A 352 5.91 4.20 -6.11
N VAL A 353 5.11 3.41 -5.40
CA VAL A 353 3.64 3.51 -5.45
C VAL A 353 3.15 4.85 -4.91
N GLU A 354 3.62 5.29 -3.74
CA GLU A 354 3.20 6.55 -3.11
C GLU A 354 3.49 7.77 -4.00
N TYR A 355 4.66 7.81 -4.65
CA TYR A 355 5.08 8.97 -5.44
C TYR A 355 4.63 8.93 -6.91
N LEU A 356 4.26 7.76 -7.44
CA LEU A 356 3.76 7.62 -8.82
C LEU A 356 2.24 7.55 -8.88
N LEU A 357 1.58 6.97 -7.87
CA LEU A 357 0.13 6.82 -7.82
C LEU A 357 -0.47 7.81 -6.80
N THR A 358 -0.36 9.10 -7.09
CA THR A 358 -0.98 10.13 -6.25
C THR A 358 -2.50 9.95 -6.21
N GLU A 359 -3.15 10.54 -5.21
CA GLU A 359 -4.60 10.43 -5.06
C GLU A 359 -5.34 10.88 -6.33
N GLU A 360 -4.91 11.98 -6.96
CA GLU A 360 -5.53 12.51 -8.18
C GLU A 360 -5.44 11.54 -9.37
N VAL A 361 -4.28 10.89 -9.53
CA VAL A 361 -4.05 9.88 -10.58
C VAL A 361 -4.96 8.67 -10.34
N LEU A 362 -5.04 8.18 -9.10
CA LEU A 362 -5.90 7.07 -8.75
C LEU A 362 -7.38 7.41 -8.89
N GLN A 363 -7.80 8.64 -8.56
CA GLN A 363 -9.16 9.12 -8.80
C GLN A 363 -9.50 9.07 -10.29
N LEU A 364 -8.61 9.53 -11.17
CA LEU A 364 -8.84 9.49 -12.62
C LEU A 364 -8.85 8.06 -13.15
N TYR A 365 -7.92 7.21 -12.69
CA TYR A 365 -7.85 5.80 -13.09
C TYR A 365 -9.10 5.01 -12.66
N THR A 366 -9.58 5.21 -11.44
CA THR A 366 -10.81 4.57 -10.93
C THR A 366 -12.07 5.08 -11.64
N GLN A 367 -12.12 6.36 -12.00
CA GLN A 367 -13.17 6.89 -12.87
C GLN A 367 -13.17 6.21 -14.25
N CYS A 368 -11.99 5.94 -14.83
CA CYS A 368 -11.89 5.19 -16.09
C CYS A 368 -12.44 3.76 -15.94
N GLY A 369 -12.26 3.13 -14.77
CA GLY A 369 -12.89 1.86 -14.43
C GLY A 369 -14.42 1.93 -14.43
N ALA A 370 -14.99 3.01 -13.87
CA ALA A 370 -16.42 3.28 -13.92
C ALA A 370 -16.92 3.45 -15.37
N ASP A 371 -16.23 4.28 -16.15
CA ASP A 371 -16.58 4.58 -17.54
C ASP A 371 -16.57 3.32 -18.41
N MET A 372 -15.57 2.45 -18.21
CA MET A 372 -15.48 1.13 -18.85
C MET A 372 -16.70 0.26 -18.50
N ALA A 373 -17.06 0.16 -17.22
CA ALA A 373 -18.19 -0.64 -16.75
C ALA A 373 -19.53 -0.12 -17.28
N VAL A 374 -19.74 1.20 -17.28
CA VAL A 374 -20.93 1.84 -17.85
C VAL A 374 -21.00 1.65 -19.36
N THR A 375 -19.86 1.68 -20.05
CA THR A 375 -19.80 1.39 -21.49
C THR A 375 -20.14 -0.07 -21.77
N ALA A 376 -19.66 -1.01 -20.95
CA ALA A 376 -20.02 -2.43 -21.03
C ALA A 376 -21.52 -2.67 -20.78
N LEU A 377 -22.14 -1.88 -19.91
CA LEU A 377 -23.57 -1.90 -19.67
C LEU A 377 -24.39 -1.41 -20.88
N ARG A 378 -23.92 -0.35 -21.58
CA ARG A 378 -24.64 0.22 -22.72
C ARG A 378 -24.51 -0.63 -23.99
N ASP A 379 -23.28 -1.09 -24.29
CA ASP A 379 -22.96 -1.70 -25.59
C ASP A 379 -22.60 -3.20 -25.47
N GLY A 380 -22.69 -3.79 -24.28
CA GLY A 380 -22.18 -5.14 -24.01
C GLY A 380 -22.74 -6.20 -24.96
N THR A 381 -24.02 -6.10 -25.30
CA THR A 381 -24.68 -7.02 -26.26
C THR A 381 -24.18 -6.88 -27.69
N ALA A 382 -23.75 -5.69 -28.11
CA ALA A 382 -23.17 -5.44 -29.43
C ALA A 382 -21.67 -5.79 -29.50
N ARG A 383 -20.95 -5.69 -28.38
CA ARG A 383 -19.51 -5.99 -28.26
C ARG A 383 -19.18 -7.47 -28.03
N LEU A 384 -20.18 -8.35 -28.00
CA LEU A 384 -20.05 -9.80 -27.97
C LEU A 384 -19.48 -10.34 -29.31
N TRP A 385 -18.21 -10.06 -29.60
CA TRP A 385 -17.48 -10.49 -30.80
C TRP A 385 -17.27 -12.02 -30.90
N ARG A 386 -17.67 -12.81 -29.88
CA ARG A 386 -17.58 -14.27 -29.89
C ARG A 386 -18.92 -14.95 -29.60
N ARG A 387 -19.96 -14.46 -30.28
CA ARG A 387 -21.32 -15.01 -30.23
C ARG A 387 -21.37 -16.52 -30.52
N SER A 388 -20.46 -17.04 -31.35
CA SER A 388 -20.36 -18.46 -31.71
C SER A 388 -19.96 -19.40 -30.56
N PHE A 389 -19.13 -18.95 -29.60
CA PHE A 389 -18.67 -19.80 -28.49
C PHE A 389 -19.68 -19.92 -27.33
N LEU A 390 -20.62 -18.98 -27.23
CA LEU A 390 -21.66 -19.01 -26.18
C LEU A 390 -22.96 -19.67 -26.66
N THR A 391 -23.15 -19.81 -27.98
CA THR A 391 -24.35 -20.41 -28.58
C THR A 391 -24.32 -21.93 -28.62
N GLU A 392 -23.16 -22.59 -28.50
CA GLU A 392 -23.04 -24.04 -28.63
C GLU A 392 -23.37 -24.84 -27.35
N GLY A 393 -23.72 -24.17 -26.24
CA GLY A 393 -23.89 -24.85 -24.95
C GLY A 393 -25.18 -24.60 -24.15
N GLY A 394 -26.03 -23.62 -24.48
CA GLY A 394 -27.15 -23.33 -23.58
C GLY A 394 -28.22 -22.39 -24.11
N CYS A 395 -29.46 -22.85 -24.05
CA CYS A 395 -30.68 -22.08 -24.19
C CYS A 395 -30.78 -20.94 -23.16
N HIS A 396 -30.13 -19.80 -23.37
CA HIS A 396 -30.39 -18.59 -22.57
C HIS A 396 -31.17 -17.58 -23.41
N ALA A 397 -32.44 -17.39 -23.04
CA ALA A 397 -33.29 -16.36 -23.60
C ALA A 397 -32.62 -14.99 -23.38
N SER A 398 -32.33 -14.29 -24.47
CA SER A 398 -31.58 -13.04 -24.47
C SER A 398 -32.41 -11.91 -23.89
N PHE A 399 -32.41 -11.72 -22.58
CA PHE A 399 -32.79 -10.44 -21.99
C PHE A 399 -31.57 -9.51 -22.01
N PRO A 400 -31.58 -8.42 -22.82
CA PRO A 400 -30.41 -7.58 -23.04
C PRO A 400 -29.85 -6.98 -21.75
N LEU A 401 -30.72 -6.45 -20.88
CA LEU A 401 -30.31 -5.82 -19.62
C LEU A 401 -29.62 -6.80 -18.66
N TYR A 402 -30.10 -8.04 -18.56
CA TYR A 402 -29.44 -9.07 -17.73
C TYR A 402 -28.03 -9.38 -18.24
N THR A 403 -27.90 -9.53 -19.56
CA THR A 403 -26.61 -9.81 -20.21
C THR A 403 -25.65 -8.64 -20.06
N CYS A 404 -26.11 -7.42 -20.30
CA CYS A 404 -25.33 -6.21 -20.08
C CYS A 404 -24.93 -6.01 -18.60
N GLY A 405 -25.82 -6.36 -17.67
CA GLY A 405 -25.53 -6.38 -16.23
C GLY A 405 -24.39 -7.35 -15.89
N LEU A 406 -24.39 -8.56 -16.46
CA LEU A 406 -23.27 -9.51 -16.31
C LEU A 406 -21.95 -8.95 -16.86
N HIS A 407 -21.99 -8.23 -17.99
CA HIS A 407 -20.79 -7.59 -18.55
C HIS A 407 -20.26 -6.47 -17.67
N LEU A 408 -21.14 -5.64 -17.11
CA LEU A 408 -20.78 -4.65 -16.09
C LEU A 408 -20.09 -5.32 -14.90
N VAL A 409 -20.69 -6.40 -14.37
CA VAL A 409 -20.15 -7.13 -13.23
C VAL A 409 -18.73 -7.64 -13.53
N ARG A 410 -18.55 -8.34 -14.65
CA ARG A 410 -17.24 -8.87 -15.06
C ARG A 410 -16.20 -7.77 -15.26
N SER A 411 -16.60 -6.61 -15.78
CA SER A 411 -15.71 -5.49 -16.04
C SER A 411 -15.20 -4.87 -14.73
N LEU A 412 -16.10 -4.63 -13.78
CA LEU A 412 -15.75 -4.13 -12.44
C LEU A 412 -14.93 -5.15 -11.66
N GLU A 413 -15.29 -6.44 -11.74
CA GLU A 413 -14.56 -7.50 -11.06
C GLU A 413 -13.12 -7.64 -11.57
N ALA A 414 -12.91 -7.58 -12.89
CA ALA A 414 -11.58 -7.58 -13.50
C ALA A 414 -10.76 -6.36 -13.06
N PHE A 415 -11.38 -5.18 -13.04
CA PHE A 415 -10.75 -3.94 -12.58
C PHE A 415 -10.33 -4.01 -11.10
N GLN A 416 -11.25 -4.46 -10.23
CA GLN A 416 -10.99 -4.58 -8.80
C GLN A 416 -9.95 -5.65 -8.49
N ARG A 417 -10.01 -6.83 -9.12
CA ARG A 417 -8.98 -7.88 -8.94
C ARG A 417 -7.58 -7.36 -9.24
N ARG A 418 -7.44 -6.57 -10.31
CA ARG A 418 -6.16 -5.96 -10.68
C ARG A 418 -5.64 -5.01 -9.60
N LEU A 419 -6.51 -4.23 -8.97
CA LEU A 419 -6.14 -3.35 -7.87
C LEU A 419 -5.90 -4.10 -6.55
N LEU A 420 -6.71 -5.12 -6.25
CA LEU A 420 -6.59 -5.97 -5.06
C LEU A 420 -5.25 -6.71 -5.03
N ASN A 421 -4.87 -7.29 -6.16
CA ASN A 421 -3.63 -8.08 -6.28
C ASN A 421 -2.35 -7.24 -6.22
N SER A 422 -2.43 -5.91 -6.26
CA SER A 422 -1.24 -5.06 -6.39
C SER A 422 -1.18 -3.93 -5.35
N LEU A 423 -2.29 -3.26 -5.05
CA LEU A 423 -2.30 -2.02 -4.27
C LEU A 423 -2.99 -2.13 -2.92
N LEU A 424 -4.06 -2.92 -2.80
CA LEU A 424 -4.89 -2.92 -1.59
C LEU A 424 -4.26 -3.65 -0.39
N LEU A 425 -3.07 -4.23 -0.57
CA LEU A 425 -2.20 -4.72 0.51
C LEU A 425 -1.32 -3.61 1.12
N LEU A 426 -1.24 -2.45 0.46
CA LEU A 426 -0.33 -1.36 0.80
C LEU A 426 -1.03 -0.27 1.63
N GLU A 427 -2.23 0.18 1.24
CA GLU A 427 -2.93 1.28 1.92
C GLU A 427 -4.47 1.15 1.97
N GLY A 428 -5.06 1.34 3.15
CA GLY A 428 -6.50 1.30 3.41
C GLY A 428 -7.36 2.40 2.75
N PRO A 429 -6.90 3.68 2.62
CA PRO A 429 -7.67 4.75 1.98
C PRO A 429 -8.04 4.48 0.52
N TRP A 430 -7.26 3.67 -0.21
CA TRP A 430 -7.53 3.36 -1.61
C TRP A 430 -8.76 2.47 -1.79
N ALA A 431 -9.10 1.65 -0.80
CA ALA A 431 -10.30 0.82 -0.83
C ALA A 431 -11.58 1.67 -0.93
N GLU A 432 -11.61 2.78 -0.18
CA GLU A 432 -12.72 3.73 -0.24
C GLU A 432 -12.80 4.44 -1.58
N LEU A 433 -11.66 4.90 -2.10
CA LEU A 433 -11.58 5.58 -3.38
C LEU A 433 -12.09 4.67 -4.51
N VAL A 434 -11.69 3.39 -4.54
CA VAL A 434 -12.18 2.41 -5.52
C VAL A 434 -13.69 2.26 -5.44
N TRP A 435 -14.25 2.11 -4.23
CA TRP A 435 -15.69 2.00 -4.06
C TRP A 435 -16.43 3.25 -4.57
N ARG A 436 -16.05 4.42 -4.05
CA ARG A 436 -16.76 5.70 -4.29
C ARG A 436 -16.60 6.22 -5.72
N ARG A 437 -15.47 5.94 -6.38
CA ARG A 437 -15.16 6.49 -7.72
C ARG A 437 -15.34 5.50 -8.87
N SER A 438 -15.41 4.20 -8.59
CA SER A 438 -15.62 3.19 -9.64
C SER A 438 -16.93 2.43 -9.50
N VAL A 439 -17.14 1.77 -8.36
CA VAL A 439 -18.28 0.84 -8.18
C VAL A 439 -19.58 1.61 -8.03
N GLU A 440 -19.65 2.55 -7.09
CA GLU A 440 -20.87 3.29 -6.78
C GLU A 440 -21.44 4.07 -8.00
N PRO A 441 -20.64 4.80 -8.80
CA PRO A 441 -21.13 5.42 -10.02
C PRO A 441 -21.67 4.42 -11.06
N ALA A 442 -21.04 3.25 -11.19
CA ALA A 442 -21.50 2.20 -12.10
C ALA A 442 -22.84 1.58 -11.63
N LEU A 443 -23.02 1.41 -10.31
CA LEU A 443 -24.28 0.96 -9.71
C LEU A 443 -25.41 1.98 -9.94
N LEU A 444 -25.13 3.28 -9.77
CA LEU A 444 -26.10 4.33 -10.03
C LEU A 444 -26.50 4.41 -11.51
N ALA A 445 -25.53 4.26 -12.42
CA ALA A 445 -25.81 4.19 -13.85
C ALA A 445 -26.67 2.96 -14.20
N PHE A 446 -26.39 1.81 -13.59
CA PHE A 446 -27.20 0.61 -13.73
C PHE A 446 -28.62 0.81 -13.21
N LEU A 447 -28.77 1.34 -11.99
CA LEU A 447 -30.07 1.63 -11.39
C LEU A 447 -30.93 2.51 -12.31
N GLY A 448 -30.38 3.61 -12.82
CA GLY A 448 -31.11 4.51 -13.72
C GLY A 448 -31.57 3.86 -15.04
N ILE A 449 -30.84 2.85 -15.54
CA ILE A 449 -31.27 2.08 -16.72
C ILE A 449 -32.40 1.12 -16.35
N VAL A 450 -32.27 0.37 -15.24
CA VAL A 450 -33.33 -0.56 -14.81
C VAL A 450 -34.62 0.18 -14.46
N GLU A 451 -34.53 1.31 -13.77
CA GLU A 451 -35.67 2.16 -13.45
C GLU A 451 -36.42 2.59 -14.72
N LYS A 452 -35.67 3.06 -15.73
CA LYS A 452 -36.24 3.47 -17.01
C LYS A 452 -36.90 2.31 -17.76
N GLU A 453 -36.28 1.13 -17.74
CA GLU A 453 -36.86 -0.06 -18.38
C GLU A 453 -38.10 -0.57 -17.64
N ALA A 454 -38.12 -0.51 -16.31
CA ALA A 454 -39.23 -1.00 -15.48
C ALA A 454 -40.42 -0.02 -15.41
N LEU A 455 -40.20 1.29 -15.60
CA LEU A 455 -41.21 2.34 -15.45
C LEU A 455 -42.56 2.02 -16.11
N PRO A 456 -42.63 1.61 -17.39
CA PRO A 456 -43.90 1.36 -18.07
C PRO A 456 -44.71 0.23 -17.43
N MET A 457 -44.03 -0.72 -16.79
CA MET A 457 -44.65 -1.87 -16.14
C MET A 457 -45.08 -1.59 -14.71
N VAL A 458 -44.50 -0.56 -14.05
CA VAL A 458 -44.78 -0.23 -12.65
C VAL A 458 -45.91 0.79 -12.53
N GLU A 459 -46.01 1.76 -13.44
CA GLU A 459 -46.98 2.88 -13.32
C GLU A 459 -48.40 2.51 -13.79
N ASP A 460 -48.56 1.58 -14.73
CA ASP A 460 -49.87 1.20 -15.28
C ASP A 460 -50.29 -0.21 -14.84
N ALA A 461 -50.79 -0.30 -13.61
CA ALA A 461 -51.33 -1.56 -13.07
C ALA A 461 -52.59 -2.06 -13.82
N ALA A 462 -53.29 -1.18 -14.55
CA ALA A 462 -54.46 -1.55 -15.34
C ALA A 462 -54.08 -2.27 -16.64
N ALA A 463 -52.85 -2.07 -17.14
CA ALA A 463 -52.29 -2.77 -18.30
C ALA A 463 -51.51 -4.05 -17.94
N ALA A 464 -51.71 -4.62 -16.74
CA ALA A 464 -51.00 -5.82 -16.30
C ALA A 464 -51.15 -6.98 -17.30
N SER A 465 -50.02 -7.61 -17.64
CA SER A 465 -49.96 -8.75 -18.56
C SER A 465 -48.93 -9.77 -18.08
N TRP A 466 -49.01 -11.01 -18.56
CA TRP A 466 -48.00 -12.00 -18.24
C TRP A 466 -46.61 -11.64 -18.78
N GLU A 467 -46.54 -10.82 -19.84
CA GLU A 467 -45.29 -10.29 -20.38
C GLU A 467 -44.69 -9.20 -19.50
N SER A 468 -45.50 -8.33 -18.89
CA SER A 468 -45.02 -7.37 -17.88
C SER A 468 -44.52 -8.09 -16.62
N VAL A 469 -45.22 -9.13 -16.16
CA VAL A 469 -44.77 -9.99 -15.04
C VAL A 469 -43.40 -10.62 -15.35
N LEU A 470 -43.25 -11.22 -16.53
CA LEU A 470 -41.98 -11.84 -16.95
C LEU A 470 -40.84 -10.82 -17.05
N SER A 471 -41.12 -9.65 -17.63
CA SER A 471 -40.13 -8.58 -17.80
C SER A 471 -39.67 -8.01 -16.46
N LEU A 472 -40.60 -7.81 -15.51
CA LEU A 472 -40.26 -7.44 -14.13
C LEU A 472 -39.40 -8.51 -13.46
N GLN A 473 -39.67 -9.81 -13.66
CA GLN A 473 -38.81 -10.88 -13.12
C GLN A 473 -37.40 -10.87 -13.72
N TRP A 474 -37.26 -10.52 -15.00
CA TRP A 474 -35.94 -10.32 -15.62
C TRP A 474 -35.21 -9.08 -15.08
N CYS A 475 -35.91 -7.97 -14.83
CA CYS A 475 -35.34 -6.81 -14.15
C CYS A 475 -34.86 -7.18 -12.74
N VAL A 476 -35.68 -7.92 -11.96
CA VAL A 476 -35.30 -8.44 -10.64
C VAL A 476 -34.04 -9.32 -10.73
N ALA A 477 -33.98 -10.24 -11.69
CA ALA A 477 -32.80 -11.10 -11.90
C ALA A 477 -31.54 -10.29 -12.21
N SER A 478 -31.69 -9.24 -13.02
CA SER A 478 -30.60 -8.33 -13.39
C SER A 478 -30.08 -7.57 -12.18
N VAL A 479 -30.98 -7.01 -11.38
CA VAL A 479 -30.62 -6.28 -10.15
C VAL A 479 -29.99 -7.22 -9.11
N GLN A 480 -30.54 -8.43 -8.93
CA GLN A 480 -30.03 -9.40 -7.97
C GLN A 480 -28.56 -9.76 -8.23
N VAL A 481 -28.19 -10.00 -9.49
CA VAL A 481 -26.80 -10.37 -9.82
C VAL A 481 -25.83 -9.21 -9.60
N VAL A 482 -26.23 -7.99 -9.97
CA VAL A 482 -25.40 -6.80 -9.76
C VAL A 482 -25.26 -6.48 -8.27
N ALA A 483 -26.35 -6.55 -7.51
CA ALA A 483 -26.37 -6.29 -6.07
C ALA A 483 -25.54 -7.32 -5.30
N ALA A 484 -25.68 -8.62 -5.60
CA ALA A 484 -24.91 -9.67 -4.94
C ALA A 484 -23.39 -9.48 -5.18
N ALA A 485 -22.99 -9.21 -6.42
CA ALA A 485 -21.58 -8.94 -6.72
C ALA A 485 -21.07 -7.69 -5.97
N ALA A 486 -21.88 -6.64 -5.89
CA ALA A 486 -21.53 -5.42 -5.18
C ALA A 486 -21.41 -5.62 -3.65
N GLU A 487 -22.26 -6.45 -3.06
CA GLU A 487 -22.16 -6.86 -1.64
C GLU A 487 -20.83 -7.57 -1.37
N ASP A 488 -20.46 -8.53 -2.23
CA ASP A 488 -19.21 -9.28 -2.11
C ASP A 488 -17.98 -8.35 -2.22
N TRP A 489 -17.97 -7.45 -3.20
CA TRP A 489 -16.90 -6.48 -3.38
C TRP A 489 -16.77 -5.53 -2.19
N LEU A 490 -17.89 -5.04 -1.67
CA LEU A 490 -17.88 -4.18 -0.49
C LEU A 490 -17.34 -4.92 0.74
N GLY A 491 -17.66 -6.21 0.89
CA GLY A 491 -17.07 -7.09 1.89
C GLY A 491 -15.55 -7.19 1.78
N MET A 492 -15.04 -7.54 0.59
CA MET A 492 -13.60 -7.68 0.34
C MET A 492 -12.82 -6.38 0.59
N LEU A 493 -13.36 -5.22 0.16
CA LEU A 493 -12.73 -3.92 0.38
C LEU A 493 -12.66 -3.55 1.87
N ARG A 494 -13.69 -3.90 2.65
CA ARG A 494 -13.69 -3.71 4.11
C ARG A 494 -12.63 -4.55 4.79
N GLU A 495 -12.54 -5.83 4.44
CA GLU A 495 -11.52 -6.73 4.99
C GLU A 495 -10.10 -6.22 4.69
N SER A 496 -9.86 -5.77 3.46
CA SER A 496 -8.56 -5.21 3.04
C SER A 496 -8.20 -3.94 3.83
N SER A 497 -9.18 -3.06 4.07
CA SER A 497 -8.97 -1.85 4.89
C SER A 497 -8.69 -2.19 6.36
N ALA A 498 -9.34 -3.21 6.93
CA ALA A 498 -9.13 -3.62 8.31
C ALA A 498 -7.73 -4.24 8.53
N ALA A 499 -7.18 -4.93 7.53
CA ALA A 499 -5.85 -5.54 7.60
C ALA A 499 -4.69 -4.51 7.60
N THR A 500 -4.91 -3.33 7.02
CA THR A 500 -3.88 -2.29 6.81
C THR A 500 -3.87 -1.20 7.89
N VAL A 501 -5.00 -0.93 8.56
CA VAL A 501 -5.10 0.08 9.63
C VAL A 501 -4.51 -0.47 10.95
N ARG A 502 -3.19 -0.38 11.12
CA ARG A 502 -2.51 -0.56 12.42
C ARG A 502 -2.48 0.70 13.30
N ARG A 503 -2.90 1.85 12.77
CA ARG A 503 -3.01 3.12 13.50
C ARG A 503 -4.29 3.87 13.10
N ALA A 504 -5.01 4.30 14.14
CA ALA A 504 -6.14 5.24 14.17
C ALA A 504 -7.56 4.64 14.20
N THR A 505 -8.32 5.24 15.10
CA THR A 505 -9.64 4.94 15.66
C THR A 505 -10.81 5.48 14.83
N SER A 506 -10.63 5.75 13.54
CA SER A 506 -11.70 6.24 12.68
C SER A 506 -12.58 5.10 12.18
N SER A 507 -13.87 5.13 12.52
CA SER A 507 -14.88 4.27 11.91
C SER A 507 -14.83 4.40 10.38
N SER A 508 -14.58 3.31 9.66
CA SER A 508 -14.53 3.36 8.19
C SER A 508 -15.86 3.85 7.59
N SER A 509 -15.81 4.88 6.75
CA SER A 509 -16.92 5.41 5.93
C SER A 509 -17.47 4.40 4.91
N LEU A 510 -16.73 3.31 4.64
CA LEU A 510 -17.16 2.13 3.86
C LEU A 510 -18.29 1.31 4.52
N SER A 511 -18.73 1.67 5.73
CA SER A 511 -19.79 0.96 6.46
C SER A 511 -21.19 1.08 5.82
N LYS A 512 -21.43 2.05 4.93
CA LYS A 512 -22.73 2.26 4.27
C LYS A 512 -22.57 2.66 2.79
N SER A 513 -23.36 2.02 1.91
CA SER A 513 -23.51 2.42 0.50
C SER A 513 -24.97 2.65 0.17
N GLU A 514 -25.32 3.92 -0.05
CA GLU A 514 -26.68 4.30 -0.43
C GLU A 514 -27.09 3.74 -1.79
N ALA A 515 -26.15 3.63 -2.74
CA ALA A 515 -26.46 3.08 -4.06
C ALA A 515 -26.82 1.60 -4.01
N LEU A 516 -26.10 0.82 -3.19
CA LEU A 516 -26.40 -0.60 -2.97
C LEU A 516 -27.74 -0.77 -2.26
N ASP A 517 -27.99 0.01 -1.21
CA ASP A 517 -29.27 0.00 -0.49
C ASP A 517 -30.45 0.32 -1.43
N ARG A 518 -30.29 1.33 -2.31
CA ARG A 518 -31.31 1.67 -3.32
C ARG A 518 -31.55 0.54 -4.31
N LEU A 519 -30.51 -0.14 -4.79
CA LEU A 519 -30.65 -1.29 -5.69
C LEU A 519 -31.44 -2.44 -5.03
N ILE A 520 -31.12 -2.75 -3.77
CA ILE A 520 -31.81 -3.80 -3.00
C ILE A 520 -33.29 -3.43 -2.78
N LEU A 521 -33.57 -2.19 -2.37
CA LEU A 521 -34.93 -1.70 -2.19
C LEU A 521 -35.73 -1.73 -3.51
N PHE A 522 -35.09 -1.35 -4.61
CA PHE A 522 -35.72 -1.35 -5.93
C PHE A 522 -36.00 -2.77 -6.43
N ARG A 523 -35.07 -3.72 -6.21
CA ARG A 523 -35.31 -5.15 -6.46
C ARG A 523 -36.57 -5.64 -5.74
N ASP A 524 -36.70 -5.30 -4.46
CA ASP A 524 -37.82 -5.74 -3.63
C ASP A 524 -39.14 -5.07 -4.05
N GLN A 525 -39.10 -3.83 -4.52
CA GLN A 525 -40.24 -3.17 -5.16
C GLN A 525 -40.66 -3.89 -6.44
N LEU A 526 -39.73 -4.16 -7.36
CA LEU A 526 -40.04 -4.87 -8.61
C LEU A 526 -40.60 -6.28 -8.35
N SER A 527 -40.05 -6.99 -7.37
CA SER A 527 -40.54 -8.30 -6.95
C SER A 527 -41.99 -8.24 -6.46
N ARG A 528 -42.31 -7.25 -5.60
CA ARG A 528 -43.68 -7.02 -5.12
C ARG A 528 -44.64 -6.65 -6.25
N CYS A 529 -44.28 -5.70 -7.11
CA CYS A 529 -45.11 -5.31 -8.25
C CYS A 529 -45.37 -6.50 -9.19
N SER A 530 -44.36 -7.34 -9.44
CA SER A 530 -44.51 -8.54 -10.25
C SER A 530 -45.47 -9.56 -9.61
N ALA A 531 -45.38 -9.76 -8.29
CA ALA A 531 -46.27 -10.63 -7.55
C ALA A 531 -47.72 -10.09 -7.50
N GLU A 532 -47.91 -8.78 -7.34
CA GLU A 532 -49.21 -8.12 -7.37
C GLU A 532 -49.87 -8.24 -8.75
N GLN A 533 -49.13 -8.03 -9.83
CA GLN A 533 -49.63 -8.24 -11.20
C GLN A 533 -49.99 -9.70 -11.45
N ALA A 534 -49.14 -10.64 -11.02
CA ALA A 534 -49.43 -12.06 -11.12
C ALA A 534 -50.69 -12.43 -10.31
N GLN A 535 -50.89 -11.84 -9.13
CA GLN A 535 -52.09 -12.02 -8.32
C GLN A 535 -53.34 -11.50 -9.04
N LEU A 536 -53.28 -10.30 -9.62
CA LEU A 536 -54.41 -9.73 -10.38
C LEU A 536 -54.78 -10.61 -11.56
N LEU A 537 -53.80 -11.03 -12.36
CA LEU A 537 -54.00 -11.89 -13.53
C LEU A 537 -54.51 -13.29 -13.13
N THR A 538 -54.01 -13.85 -12.02
CA THR A 538 -54.50 -15.15 -11.53
C THR A 538 -55.93 -15.04 -11.01
N ARG A 539 -56.29 -13.95 -10.33
CA ARG A 539 -57.67 -13.72 -9.86
C ARG A 539 -58.66 -13.53 -10.99
N GLN A 540 -58.25 -12.96 -12.13
CA GLN A 540 -59.10 -12.88 -13.31
C GLN A 540 -59.58 -14.28 -13.72
N LEU A 541 -58.72 -15.31 -13.65
CA LEU A 541 -59.13 -16.70 -13.92
C LEU A 541 -60.27 -17.19 -13.00
N CYS A 542 -60.38 -16.64 -11.79
CA CYS A 542 -61.36 -17.06 -10.77
C CYS A 542 -62.70 -16.32 -10.86
N THR A 543 -62.79 -15.18 -11.55
CA THR A 543 -63.95 -14.26 -11.47
C THR A 543 -64.83 -14.23 -12.71
N HIS A 544 -64.56 -15.03 -13.74
CA HIS A 544 -65.24 -14.93 -15.03
C HIS A 544 -66.68 -15.48 -15.02
N GLN A 545 -67.60 -14.69 -15.56
CA GLN A 545 -68.92 -15.15 -16.03
C GLN A 545 -68.74 -15.99 -17.32
N PRO A 546 -69.66 -16.90 -17.66
CA PRO A 546 -69.54 -17.81 -18.81
C PRO A 546 -69.32 -17.13 -20.18
N GLU A 547 -69.64 -15.83 -20.32
CA GLU A 547 -69.45 -15.05 -21.56
C GLU A 547 -67.98 -14.62 -21.80
N ASP A 548 -67.10 -14.72 -20.80
CA ASP A 548 -65.67 -14.32 -20.88
C ASP A 548 -64.70 -15.51 -21.11
N ALA A 549 -65.20 -16.69 -21.49
CA ALA A 549 -64.41 -17.92 -21.59
C ALA A 549 -63.19 -17.80 -22.52
N VAL A 550 -63.27 -16.99 -23.57
CA VAL A 550 -62.14 -16.72 -24.48
C VAL A 550 -61.03 -15.94 -23.78
N GLN A 551 -61.38 -14.99 -22.91
CA GLN A 551 -60.40 -14.20 -22.16
C GLN A 551 -59.74 -15.06 -21.07
N ALA A 552 -60.52 -15.87 -20.35
CA ALA A 552 -59.99 -16.84 -19.38
C ALA A 552 -58.99 -17.81 -20.03
N ALA A 553 -59.33 -18.34 -21.21
CA ALA A 553 -58.43 -19.21 -21.97
C ALA A 553 -57.14 -18.49 -22.38
N ARG A 554 -57.20 -17.23 -22.84
CA ARG A 554 -55.99 -16.44 -23.17
C ARG A 554 -55.10 -16.22 -21.94
N VAL A 555 -55.68 -15.88 -20.79
CA VAL A 555 -54.94 -15.70 -19.54
C VAL A 555 -54.30 -17.01 -19.11
N LEU A 556 -55.00 -18.16 -19.22
CA LEU A 556 -54.46 -19.47 -18.86
C LEU A 556 -53.30 -19.91 -19.76
N HIS A 557 -53.41 -19.73 -21.08
CA HIS A 557 -52.32 -20.02 -22.01
C HIS A 557 -51.12 -19.09 -21.82
N GLY A 558 -51.38 -17.81 -21.51
CA GLY A 558 -50.33 -16.86 -21.15
C GLY A 558 -49.60 -17.25 -19.86
N ALA A 559 -50.32 -17.78 -18.86
CA ALA A 559 -49.72 -18.30 -17.63
C ALA A 559 -48.82 -19.52 -17.90
N GLU A 560 -49.22 -20.45 -18.78
CA GLU A 560 -48.36 -21.56 -19.19
C GLU A 560 -47.07 -21.07 -19.87
N GLU A 561 -47.16 -20.11 -20.78
CA GLU A 561 -45.99 -19.55 -21.48
C GLU A 561 -45.10 -18.70 -20.55
N LEU A 562 -45.67 -18.08 -19.52
CA LEU A 562 -44.90 -17.45 -18.44
C LEU A 562 -44.12 -18.52 -17.65
N LEU A 563 -44.77 -19.55 -17.13
CA LEU A 563 -44.15 -20.59 -16.29
C LEU A 563 -43.07 -21.36 -17.05
N LYS A 564 -43.39 -21.83 -18.25
CA LYS A 564 -42.67 -21.42 -19.46
C LYS A 564 -41.23 -20.96 -19.36
N ARG A 565 -41.13 -19.66 -19.56
CA ARG A 565 -39.95 -18.81 -19.65
C ARG A 565 -39.35 -18.52 -18.29
N MET A 566 -40.12 -18.53 -17.21
CA MET A 566 -39.61 -18.44 -15.85
C MET A 566 -38.65 -19.59 -15.52
N GLY A 567 -38.88 -20.78 -16.08
CA GLY A 567 -37.94 -21.89 -16.00
C GLY A 567 -36.59 -21.65 -16.69
N LYS A 568 -36.43 -20.55 -17.44
CA LYS A 568 -35.16 -20.12 -18.06
C LYS A 568 -34.49 -18.97 -17.30
N LEU A 569 -35.10 -18.47 -16.22
CA LEU A 569 -34.47 -17.45 -15.37
C LEU A 569 -33.26 -18.07 -14.66
N PRO A 570 -32.20 -17.28 -14.39
CA PRO A 570 -31.00 -17.75 -13.70
C PRO A 570 -31.32 -18.40 -12.35
N ASP A 571 -30.62 -19.48 -12.01
CA ASP A 571 -30.72 -20.11 -10.69
C ASP A 571 -30.10 -19.17 -9.63
N GLY A 572 -30.93 -18.70 -8.69
CA GLY A 572 -30.54 -17.74 -7.65
C GLY A 572 -31.61 -16.69 -7.35
N THR A 573 -32.55 -16.44 -8.26
CA THR A 573 -33.69 -15.57 -7.98
C THR A 573 -34.78 -16.33 -7.25
N SER A 574 -34.87 -16.16 -5.92
CA SER A 574 -35.99 -16.65 -5.10
C SER A 574 -37.35 -16.14 -5.59
N THR A 575 -37.37 -15.06 -6.36
CA THR A 575 -38.57 -14.40 -6.88
C THR A 575 -39.37 -15.23 -7.89
N ARG A 576 -38.73 -16.18 -8.59
CA ARG A 576 -39.47 -17.12 -9.46
C ARG A 576 -40.44 -17.97 -8.66
N TYR A 577 -40.07 -18.32 -7.43
CA TYR A 577 -40.91 -19.08 -6.51
C TYR A 577 -42.03 -18.21 -5.93
N ILE A 578 -41.76 -16.93 -5.65
CA ILE A 578 -42.78 -15.99 -5.14
C ILE A 578 -43.97 -15.89 -6.10
N VAL A 579 -43.73 -15.69 -7.40
CA VAL A 579 -44.82 -15.61 -8.40
C VAL A 579 -45.57 -16.94 -8.50
N GLN A 580 -44.85 -18.07 -8.53
CA GLN A 580 -45.46 -19.40 -8.59
C GLN A 580 -46.30 -19.72 -7.35
N ASP A 581 -45.81 -19.36 -6.16
CA ASP A 581 -46.49 -19.59 -4.88
C ASP A 581 -47.72 -18.68 -4.75
N VAL A 582 -47.65 -17.43 -5.22
CA VAL A 582 -48.82 -16.54 -5.30
C VAL A 582 -49.89 -17.11 -6.23
N MET A 583 -49.50 -17.56 -7.42
CA MET A 583 -50.42 -18.21 -8.36
C MET A 583 -51.04 -19.46 -7.73
N ARG A 584 -50.22 -20.34 -7.14
CA ARG A 584 -50.67 -21.56 -6.46
C ARG A 584 -51.64 -21.24 -5.34
N GLY A 585 -51.30 -20.31 -4.45
CA GLY A 585 -52.13 -19.95 -3.30
C GLY A 585 -53.52 -19.45 -3.70
N ILE A 586 -53.61 -18.67 -4.78
CA ILE A 586 -54.89 -18.19 -5.32
C ILE A 586 -55.68 -19.34 -5.94
N LEU A 587 -55.04 -20.13 -6.81
CA LEU A 587 -55.68 -21.29 -7.44
C LEU A 587 -56.18 -22.31 -6.40
N GLN A 588 -55.46 -22.48 -5.29
CA GLN A 588 -55.85 -23.36 -4.18
C GLN A 588 -56.94 -22.76 -3.29
N LYS A 589 -56.97 -21.45 -3.06
CA LYS A 589 -57.91 -20.83 -2.13
C LYS A 589 -59.25 -20.46 -2.77
N ASP A 590 -59.22 -19.98 -4.01
CA ASP A 590 -60.38 -19.31 -4.62
C ASP A 590 -61.24 -20.26 -5.48
N PHE A 591 -60.77 -21.48 -5.77
CA PHE A 591 -61.55 -22.51 -6.49
C PHE A 591 -62.09 -23.62 -5.57
N SER A 592 -63.31 -24.08 -5.84
CA SER A 592 -63.88 -25.30 -5.25
C SER A 592 -63.13 -26.55 -5.74
N PRO A 593 -63.14 -27.68 -5.01
CA PRO A 593 -62.47 -28.91 -5.42
C PRO A 593 -62.96 -29.45 -6.77
N GLU A 594 -64.24 -29.28 -7.09
CA GLU A 594 -64.84 -29.70 -8.36
C GLU A 594 -64.32 -28.84 -9.52
N HIS A 595 -64.32 -27.51 -9.38
CA HIS A 595 -63.78 -26.61 -10.41
C HIS A 595 -62.27 -26.80 -10.64
N LYS A 596 -61.51 -27.16 -9.58
CA LYS A 596 -60.09 -27.52 -9.73
C LYS A 596 -59.91 -28.79 -10.55
N ALA A 597 -60.69 -29.83 -10.29
CA ALA A 597 -60.62 -31.08 -11.05
C ALA A 597 -60.97 -30.85 -12.54
N ASP A 598 -61.95 -30.00 -12.82
CA ASP A 598 -62.33 -29.61 -14.17
C ASP A 598 -61.24 -28.79 -14.87
N LEU A 599 -60.68 -27.79 -14.20
CA LEU A 599 -59.59 -26.95 -14.72
C LEU A 599 -58.32 -27.77 -14.95
N LEU A 600 -58.01 -28.71 -14.06
CA LEU A 600 -56.90 -29.65 -14.18
C LEU A 600 -57.08 -30.59 -15.38
N SER A 601 -58.29 -31.15 -15.54
CA SER A 601 -58.66 -31.99 -16.68
C SER A 601 -58.57 -31.23 -18.00
N TYR A 602 -58.99 -29.96 -18.01
CA TYR A 602 -58.85 -29.06 -19.15
C TYR A 602 -57.37 -28.76 -19.46
N ALA A 603 -56.57 -28.37 -18.45
CA ALA A 603 -55.15 -28.08 -18.60
C ALA A 603 -54.37 -29.28 -19.16
N LYS A 604 -54.63 -30.49 -18.66
CA LYS A 604 -54.03 -31.74 -19.17
C LYS A 604 -54.43 -32.01 -20.62
N ARG A 605 -55.70 -31.83 -21.00
CA ARG A 605 -56.20 -32.00 -22.37
C ARG A 605 -55.62 -30.99 -23.36
N CYS A 606 -55.39 -29.76 -22.93
CA CYS A 606 -54.82 -28.69 -23.74
C CYS A 606 -53.29 -28.65 -23.74
N GLY A 607 -52.62 -29.58 -23.05
CA GLY A 607 -51.15 -29.63 -22.98
C GLY A 607 -50.51 -28.55 -22.11
N LEU A 608 -51.26 -27.94 -21.20
CA LEU A 608 -50.79 -26.91 -20.26
C LEU A 608 -50.18 -27.58 -19.02
N GLN A 609 -49.03 -28.20 -19.21
CA GLN A 609 -48.42 -29.09 -18.23
C GLN A 609 -47.99 -28.38 -16.95
N ARG A 610 -47.46 -27.15 -17.04
CA ARG A 610 -46.97 -26.43 -15.84
C ARG A 610 -48.11 -25.83 -15.04
N VAL A 611 -49.17 -25.36 -15.70
CA VAL A 611 -50.40 -24.97 -15.02
C VAL A 611 -51.05 -26.18 -14.34
N ALA A 612 -51.08 -27.35 -15.00
CA ALA A 612 -51.57 -28.58 -14.38
C ALA A 612 -50.75 -28.98 -13.13
N GLN A 613 -49.43 -28.83 -13.17
CA GLN A 613 -48.56 -29.07 -12.00
C GLN A 613 -48.84 -28.12 -10.83
N LEU A 614 -49.23 -26.87 -11.09
CA LEU A 614 -49.64 -25.94 -10.04
C LEU A 614 -50.99 -26.29 -9.40
N LEU A 615 -51.83 -27.07 -10.09
CA LEU A 615 -53.17 -27.50 -9.65
C LEU A 615 -53.18 -28.91 -9.03
N ASP A 616 -52.23 -29.78 -9.39
CA ASP A 616 -52.09 -31.17 -8.88
C ASP A 616 -51.49 -31.24 -7.45
N ALA A 617 -50.90 -30.13 -6.96
CA ALA A 617 -50.32 -29.99 -5.62
C ALA A 617 -51.20 -29.15 -4.71
#